data_AF-A0AA92V1G2-F1
#
_entry.id   AF-A0AA92V1G2-F1
#
_cell.length_a   1.000
_cell.length_b   1.000
_cell.length_c   1.000
_cell.angle_alpha   90.00
_cell.angle_beta   90.00
_cell.angle_gamma   90.00
#
_symmetry.space_group_name_H-M   'P 1'
#
loop_
_entity.id
_entity.type
_entity.pdbx_description
1 polymer ?
#
loop_
_entity_poly.entity_id
_entity_poly.type
_entity_poly.pdbx_seq_one_letter_code
_entity_poly.pdbx_strand_id
1 'polypeptide(L)' 'MNSRFCTLIYALIEQLKEEYPFATIHGHNEFANKACPCIDMKKEWG' A
#
# COMPACT_ATOMS: atom_id res chain seq x y z
N MET A 1 -17.89 -1.09 -3.53
CA MET A 1 -16.43 -1.12 -3.67
C MET A 1 -16.11 -1.08 -5.15
N ASN A 2 -15.90 0.13 -5.67
CA ASN A 2 -15.75 0.37 -7.09
C ASN A 2 -14.47 1.19 -7.25
N SER A 3 -13.34 0.52 -7.47
CA SER A 3 -12.10 1.20 -7.79
C SER A 3 -11.44 0.51 -8.95
N ARG A 4 -11.50 1.20 -10.08
CA ARG A 4 -10.92 0.83 -11.37
C ARG A 4 -9.40 1.12 -11.41
N PHE A 5 -8.77 1.24 -10.24
CA PHE A 5 -7.34 1.46 -10.05
C PHE A 5 -6.71 0.15 -9.53
N CYS A 6 -5.98 -0.53 -10.43
CA CYS A 6 -5.13 -1.71 -10.20
C CYS A 6 -5.54 -2.65 -9.05
N THR A 7 -6.55 -3.47 -9.31
CA THR A 7 -7.01 -4.54 -8.40
C THR A 7 -5.89 -5.48 -7.92
N LEU A 8 -4.82 -5.63 -8.69
CA LEU A 8 -3.70 -6.52 -8.37
C LEU A 8 -2.88 -6.05 -7.15
N ILE A 9 -2.62 -4.74 -7.01
CA ILE A 9 -1.82 -4.26 -5.87
C ILE A 9 -2.61 -4.38 -4.57
N TYR A 10 -3.92 -4.11 -4.61
CA TYR A 10 -4.82 -4.29 -3.47
C TYR A 10 -4.88 -5.77 -3.07
N ALA A 11 -5.10 -6.68 -4.04
CA ALA A 11 -5.14 -8.11 -3.77
C ALA A 11 -3.82 -8.61 -3.14
N LEU A 12 -2.67 -8.18 -3.69
CA LEU A 12 -1.36 -8.55 -3.15
C LEU A 12 -1.16 -8.02 -1.73
N ILE A 13 -1.52 -6.77 -1.46
CA ILE A 13 -1.37 -6.17 -0.13
C ILE A 13 -2.24 -6.91 0.89
N GLU A 14 -3.49 -7.23 0.55
CA GLU A 14 -4.37 -8.00 1.46
C GLU A 14 -3.81 -9.39 1.74
N GLN A 15 -3.31 -10.11 0.72
CA GLN A 15 -2.65 -11.41 0.91
C GLN A 15 -1.44 -11.30 1.85
N LEU A 16 -0.60 -10.28 1.68
CA LEU A 16 0.57 -10.08 2.53
C LEU A 16 0.20 -9.69 3.97
N LYS A 17 -0.91 -8.97 4.18
CA LYS A 17 -1.42 -8.67 5.53
C LYS A 17 -1.93 -9.91 6.24
N GLU A 18 -2.56 -10.84 5.51
CA GLU A 18 -2.98 -12.13 6.05
C GLU A 18 -1.77 -13.00 6.41
N GLU A 19 -0.75 -13.06 5.56
CA GLU A 19 0.46 -13.86 5.79
C GLU A 19 1.38 -13.26 6.87
N TYR A 20 1.43 -11.94 6.97
CA TYR A 20 2.30 -11.19 7.88
C TYR A 20 1.49 -10.18 8.73
N PRO A 21 0.72 -10.65 9.75
CA PRO A 21 -0.24 -9.82 10.48
C PRO A 21 0.38 -8.67 11.29
N PHE A 22 1.69 -8.69 11.53
CA PHE A 22 2.41 -7.65 12.27
C PHE A 22 3.27 -6.76 11.36
N ALA A 23 3.28 -6.99 10.05
CA ALA A 23 4.02 -6.16 9.11
C ALA A 23 3.33 -4.79 8.93
N THR A 24 4.14 -3.75 8.77
CA THR A 24 3.67 -2.38 8.52
C THR A 24 3.86 -2.01 7.05
N ILE A 25 2.93 -1.21 6.52
CA ILE A 25 2.96 -0.73 5.13
C ILE A 25 3.51 0.69 5.12
N HIS A 26 4.44 0.95 4.20
CA HIS A 26 5.13 2.23 4.09
C HIS A 26 5.24 2.68 2.63
N GLY A 27 5.17 3.99 2.39
CA GLY A 27 5.48 4.58 1.09
C GLY A 27 6.99 4.73 0.85
N HIS A 28 7.43 4.66 -0.40
CA HIS A 28 8.84 4.93 -0.77
C HIS A 28 9.27 6.36 -0.38
N ASN A 29 8.34 7.31 -0.39
CA ASN A 29 8.54 8.68 0.09
C ASN A 29 8.89 8.77 1.59
N GLU A 30 8.59 7.75 2.40
CA GLU A 30 8.99 7.69 3.81
C GLU A 30 10.47 7.39 3.99
N PHE A 31 11.09 6.75 2.99
CA PHE A 31 12.50 6.34 3.02
C PHE A 31 13.38 7.08 2.01
N ALA A 32 12.79 7.87 1.11
CA ALA A 32 13.50 8.64 0.11
C ALA A 32 12.79 9.96 -0.19
N ASN A 33 13.54 11.04 -0.47
CA ASN A 33 12.98 12.33 -0.88
C ASN A 33 12.46 12.29 -2.34
N LYS A 34 11.38 11.54 -2.56
CA LYS A 34 10.75 11.30 -3.86
C LYS A 34 9.23 11.32 -3.70
N ALA A 35 8.50 11.74 -4.73
CA ALA A 35 7.03 11.73 -4.72
C ALA A 35 6.42 10.32 -4.83
N CYS A 36 7.19 9.32 -5.26
CA CYS A 36 6.79 7.91 -5.31
C CYS A 36 6.34 7.43 -3.91
N PRO A 37 5.20 6.76 -3.75
CA PRO A 37 4.40 6.09 -4.78
C PRO A 37 3.32 6.96 -5.45
N CYS A 38 3.35 8.28 -5.27
CA CYS A 38 2.36 9.25 -5.78
C CYS A 38 0.93 9.01 -5.26
N ILE A 39 0.81 8.20 -4.20
CA ILE A 39 -0.41 7.90 -3.45
C ILE A 39 -0.08 7.94 -1.97
N ASP A 40 -1.04 8.34 -1.15
CA ASP A 40 -0.91 8.36 0.30
C ASP A 40 -1.14 6.95 0.87
N MET A 41 -0.04 6.24 1.14
CA MET A 41 -0.09 4.86 1.65
C MET A 41 -0.76 4.76 3.03
N LYS A 42 -0.63 5.80 3.87
CA LYS A 42 -1.27 5.82 5.19
C LYS A 42 -2.77 6.03 5.08
N LYS A 43 -3.22 6.84 4.12
CA LYS A 43 -4.65 7.02 3.88
C LYS A 43 -5.33 5.75 3.37
N GLU A 44 -4.63 4.97 2.55
CA GLU A 44 -5.19 3.77 1.91
C GLU A 44 -5.10 2.52 2.79
N TRP A 45 -4.04 2.36 3.60
CA TRP A 45 -3.78 1.13 4.38
C TRP A 45 -3.30 1.34 5.83
N GLY A 46 -3.25 2.58 6.32
CA GLY A 46 -2.83 2.92 7.69
C GLY A 46 -3.92 2.79 8.75
#